data_AF-A0A7I7RZU1-F1
#
_entry.id   AF-A0A7I7RZU1-F1
#
_cell.length_a   1.000
_cell.length_b   1.000
_cell.length_c   1.000
_cell.angle_alpha   90.00
_cell.angle_beta   90.00
_cell.angle_gamma   90.00
#
_symmetry.space_group_name_H-M   'P 1'
#
loop_
_entity.id
_entity.type
_entity.pdbx_description
1 polymer ?
#
loop_
_entity_poly.entity_id
_entity_poly.type
_entity_poly.pdbx_seq_one_letter_code
_entity_poly.pdbx_strand_id
1 'polypeptide(L)'
;MPARDLFQLKSALRTVDSAESVEVLAETVEPVSAPLARWLRGQSAEPPVVATALSAIVGVLLTIWILSEEPATPGRLDDVIDKALAGRLDEMPIPRRGACFCGSGKKYKSCHGRG
;
A
#
# COMPACT_ATOMS: atom_id res chain seq x y z
N MET A 1 3.98 10.27 -5.61
CA MET A 1 2.51 10.40 -5.60
C MET A 1 2.12 11.38 -4.50
N PRO A 2 1.31 12.41 -4.79
CA PRO A 2 0.77 13.34 -3.79
C PRO A 2 -0.03 12.64 -2.67
N ALA A 3 -0.10 13.27 -1.50
CA ALA A 3 -0.83 12.74 -0.35
C ALA A 3 -2.32 12.53 -0.64
N ARG A 4 -2.94 13.47 -1.37
CA ARG A 4 -4.35 13.41 -1.77
C ARG A 4 -4.65 12.09 -2.48
N ASP A 5 -3.82 11.72 -3.45
CA ASP A 5 -4.02 10.51 -4.24
C ASP A 5 -3.86 9.26 -3.36
N LEU A 6 -2.90 9.25 -2.43
CA LEU A 6 -2.75 8.15 -1.46
C LEU A 6 -3.98 7.99 -0.56
N PHE A 7 -4.58 9.10 -0.10
CA PHE A 7 -5.83 9.05 0.67
C PHE A 7 -7.00 8.53 -0.18
N GLN A 8 -7.12 9.00 -1.43
CA GLN A 8 -8.16 8.54 -2.35
C GLN A 8 -8.02 7.05 -2.68
N LEU A 9 -6.81 6.58 -2.97
CA LEU A 9 -6.52 5.15 -3.16
C LEU A 9 -6.88 4.34 -1.92
N LYS A 10 -6.46 4.78 -0.73
CA LYS A 10 -6.77 4.07 0.52
C LYS A 10 -8.28 3.98 0.76
N SER A 11 -9.05 5.01 0.39
CA SER A 11 -10.50 4.99 0.48
C SER A 11 -11.12 4.03 -0.53
N ALA A 12 -10.67 4.07 -1.78
CA ALA A 12 -11.17 3.20 -2.85
C ALA A 12 -10.90 1.72 -2.53
N LEU A 13 -9.73 1.40 -1.98
CA LEU A 13 -9.38 0.02 -1.59
C LEU A 13 -10.20 -0.54 -0.42
N ARG A 14 -10.87 0.31 0.37
CA ARG A 14 -11.76 -0.16 1.44
C ARG A 14 -13.12 -0.62 0.95
N THR A 15 -13.51 -0.24 -0.28
CA THR A 15 -14.82 -0.55 -0.84
C THR A 15 -14.80 -1.78 -1.74
N VAL A 16 -13.61 -2.28 -2.09
CA VAL A 16 -13.44 -3.46 -2.94
C VAL A 16 -13.43 -4.72 -2.07
N ASP A 17 -14.26 -5.70 -2.42
CA ASP A 17 -14.09 -7.05 -1.89
C ASP A 17 -12.84 -7.67 -2.55
N SER A 18 -11.85 -7.98 -1.74
CA SER A 18 -10.58 -8.57 -2.18
C SER A 18 -10.73 -9.90 -2.94
N ALA A 19 -11.89 -10.54 -2.90
CA ALA A 19 -12.18 -11.79 -3.59
C ALA A 19 -12.75 -11.63 -5.02
N GLU A 20 -13.17 -10.43 -5.45
CA GLU A 20 -13.92 -10.26 -6.72
C GLU A 20 -13.07 -10.51 -7.98
N SER A 21 -12.02 -9.71 -8.20
CA SER A 21 -11.00 -9.92 -9.24
C SER A 21 -9.94 -8.81 -9.25
N VAL A 22 -8.84 -9.03 -9.98
CA VAL A 22 -7.85 -7.99 -10.25
C VAL A 22 -8.40 -6.88 -11.17
N GLU A 23 -9.33 -7.19 -12.08
CA GLU A 23 -9.92 -6.18 -12.97
C GLU A 23 -10.78 -5.19 -12.19
N VAL A 24 -11.66 -5.66 -11.29
CA VAL A 24 -12.47 -4.79 -10.44
C VAL A 24 -11.59 -3.87 -9.57
N LEU A 25 -10.48 -4.41 -9.07
CA LEU A 25 -9.49 -3.62 -8.33
C LEU A 25 -8.86 -2.53 -9.22
N ALA A 26 -8.51 -2.86 -10.46
CA ALA A 26 -7.93 -1.92 -11.42
C ALA A 26 -8.93 -0.82 -11.80
N GLU A 27 -10.18 -1.16 -12.13
CA GLU A 27 -11.26 -0.21 -12.42
C GLU A 27 -11.52 0.75 -11.25
N THR A 28 -11.45 0.25 -10.02
CA THR A 28 -11.62 1.06 -8.81
C THR A 28 -10.47 2.07 -8.62
N VAL A 29 -9.25 1.69 -9.00
CA VAL A 29 -8.03 2.49 -8.83
C VAL A 29 -7.81 3.47 -9.99
N GLU A 30 -8.28 3.14 -11.19
CA GLU A 30 -8.04 3.89 -12.43
C GLU A 30 -8.41 5.38 -12.36
N PRO A 31 -9.55 5.79 -11.75
CA PRO A 31 -9.89 7.20 -11.61
C PRO A 31 -8.88 8.03 -10.79
N VAL A 32 -8.10 7.38 -9.93
CA VAL A 32 -7.07 8.01 -9.11
C VAL A 32 -5.69 7.86 -9.75
N SER A 33 -5.39 6.70 -10.34
CA SER A 33 -4.10 6.41 -10.96
C SER A 33 -4.18 5.38 -12.09
N ALA A 34 -4.30 5.87 -13.33
CA ALA A 34 -4.25 5.02 -14.53
C ALA A 34 -2.95 4.19 -14.66
N PRO A 35 -1.75 4.69 -14.31
CA PRO A 35 -0.54 3.86 -14.32
C PRO A 35 -0.62 2.66 -13.38
N LEU A 36 -1.18 2.85 -12.18
CA LEU A 36 -1.34 1.78 -11.19
C LEU A 36 -2.40 0.77 -11.62
N ALA A 37 -3.52 1.21 -12.20
CA ALA A 37 -4.52 0.33 -12.78
C ALA A 37 -3.93 -0.54 -13.91
N ARG A 38 -3.09 0.03 -14.76
CA ARG A 38 -2.37 -0.73 -15.79
C ARG A 38 -1.43 -1.78 -15.18
N TRP A 39 -0.69 -1.43 -14.13
CA TRP A 39 0.17 -2.37 -13.43
C TRP A 39 -0.63 -3.52 -12.78
N LEU A 40 -1.80 -3.20 -12.21
CA LEU A 40 -2.70 -4.19 -11.62
C LEU A 40 -3.15 -5.21 -12.66
N ARG A 41 -3.62 -4.77 -13.83
CA ARG A 41 -4.02 -5.66 -14.92
C ARG A 41 -2.89 -6.58 -15.42
N GLY A 42 -1.63 -6.25 -15.14
CA GLY A 42 -0.48 -7.09 -15.46
C GLY A 42 -0.13 -8.14 -14.39
N GLN A 43 -0.82 -8.16 -13.24
CA GLN A 43 -0.54 -9.12 -12.17
C GLN A 43 -1.14 -10.50 -12.48
N SER A 44 -0.38 -11.55 -12.19
CA SER A 44 -0.81 -12.95 -12.34
C SER A 44 -1.12 -13.65 -11.02
N ALA A 45 -1.01 -12.94 -9.89
CA ALA A 45 -1.29 -13.48 -8.57
C ALA A 45 -2.81 -13.46 -8.27
N GLU A 46 -3.23 -14.27 -7.30
CA GLU A 46 -4.62 -14.33 -6.85
C GLU A 46 -5.12 -12.96 -6.37
N PRO A 47 -6.39 -12.57 -6.67
CA PRO A 47 -6.91 -11.25 -6.33
C PRO A 47 -6.74 -10.83 -4.85
N PRO A 48 -6.96 -11.72 -3.85
CA PRO A 48 -6.75 -11.34 -2.45
C PRO A 48 -5.30 -10.98 -2.13
N VAL A 49 -4.34 -11.64 -2.78
CA VAL A 49 -2.91 -11.37 -2.62
C VAL A 49 -2.57 -10.00 -3.17
N VAL A 50 -3.04 -9.69 -4.39
CA VAL A 50 -2.82 -8.39 -5.05
C VAL A 50 -3.45 -7.26 -4.23
N ALA A 51 -4.70 -7.44 -3.78
CA ALA A 51 -5.41 -6.46 -2.96
C ALA A 51 -4.69 -6.19 -1.62
N THR A 52 -4.18 -7.24 -0.98
CA THR A 52 -3.42 -7.14 0.28
C THR A 52 -2.11 -6.39 0.08
N ALA A 53 -1.33 -6.77 -0.95
CA ALA A 53 -0.08 -6.10 -1.27
C ALA A 53 -0.29 -4.62 -1.60
N LEU A 54 -1.30 -4.31 -2.42
CA LEU A 54 -1.62 -2.93 -2.77
C LEU A 54 -2.03 -2.10 -1.55
N SER A 55 -2.86 -2.67 -0.67
CA SER A 55 -3.27 -2.03 0.58
C SER A 55 -2.09 -1.76 1.50
N ALA A 56 -1.13 -2.69 1.57
CA ALA A 56 0.12 -2.51 2.32
C ALA A 56 0.96 -1.37 1.73
N ILE A 57 1.20 -1.37 0.41
CA ILE A 57 1.98 -0.33 -0.29
C ILE A 57 1.37 1.05 -0.02
N VAL A 58 0.08 1.24 -0.30
CA VAL A 58 -0.61 2.53 -0.10
C VAL A 58 -0.59 2.93 1.37
N GLY A 59 -0.81 1.98 2.29
CA GLY A 59 -0.75 2.22 3.73
C GLY A 59 0.63 2.72 4.18
N VAL A 60 1.70 2.07 3.73
CA VAL A 60 3.08 2.41 4.08
C VAL A 60 3.44 3.78 3.53
N LEU A 61 3.16 4.06 2.26
CA LEU A 61 3.44 5.35 1.63
C LEU A 61 2.71 6.50 2.34
N LEU A 62 1.46 6.26 2.74
CA LEU A 62 0.70 7.24 3.52
C LEU A 62 1.31 7.44 4.91
N THR A 63 1.74 6.38 5.58
CA THR A 63 2.43 6.50 6.88
C THR A 63 3.75 7.25 6.75
N ILE A 64 4.55 6.99 5.70
CA ILE A 64 5.78 7.76 5.42
C ILE A 64 5.43 9.23 5.26
N TRP A 65 4.45 9.55 4.42
CA TRP A 65 4.03 10.94 4.20
C TRP A 65 3.57 11.63 5.48
N ILE A 66 2.76 10.96 6.32
CA ILE A 66 2.31 11.53 7.60
C ILE A 66 3.48 11.83 8.55
N LEU A 67 4.56 11.03 8.49
CA LEU A 67 5.71 11.17 9.37
C LEU A 67 6.74 12.19 8.87
N SER A 68 6.92 12.32 7.55
CA SER A 68 7.91 13.22 6.96
C SER A 68 7.32 14.51 6.38
N GLU A 69 6.00 14.57 6.20
CA GLU A 69 5.27 15.61 5.44
C GLU A 69 5.75 15.74 3.98
N GLU A 70 6.51 14.77 3.50
CA GLU A 70 7.12 14.73 2.17
C GLU A 70 6.72 13.44 1.42
N PRO A 71 6.54 13.49 0.10
CA PRO A 71 6.34 12.30 -0.71
C PRO A 71 7.53 11.32 -0.57
N ALA A 72 7.27 10.02 -0.70
CA ALA A 72 8.35 9.05 -0.83
C ALA A 72 9.18 9.33 -2.09
N THR A 73 10.52 9.24 -1.96
CA THR A 73 11.42 9.29 -3.12
C THR A 73 11.20 8.05 -4.01
N PRO A 74 11.55 8.11 -5.31
CA PRO A 74 11.40 6.97 -6.20
C PRO A 74 12.04 5.68 -5.66
N GLY A 75 13.31 5.73 -5.23
CA GLY A 75 13.97 4.54 -4.66
C GLY A 75 13.33 4.01 -3.38
N ARG A 76 12.66 4.86 -2.57
CA ARG A 76 11.90 4.41 -1.40
C ARG A 76 10.55 3.80 -1.79
N LEU A 77 9.93 4.29 -2.86
CA LEU A 77 8.73 3.69 -3.43
C LEU A 77 9.02 2.28 -3.93
N ASP A 78 10.08 2.11 -4.71
CA ASP A 78 10.50 0.81 -5.25
C ASP A 78 10.77 -0.20 -4.12
N ASP A 79 11.52 0.21 -3.08
CA ASP A 79 11.78 -0.63 -1.89
C ASP A 79 10.50 -1.08 -1.17
N VAL A 80 9.51 -0.18 -1.03
CA VAL A 80 8.22 -0.52 -0.41
C VAL A 80 7.43 -1.52 -1.25
N ILE A 81 7.42 -1.34 -2.58
CA ILE A 81 6.74 -2.25 -3.51
C ILE A 81 7.37 -3.65 -3.42
N ASP A 82 8.70 -3.73 -3.54
CA ASP A 82 9.44 -4.99 -3.52
C ASP A 82 9.22 -5.76 -2.21
N LYS A 83 9.28 -5.05 -1.06
CA LYS A 83 9.03 -5.68 0.24
C LYS A 83 7.60 -6.13 0.42
N ALA A 84 6.62 -5.36 -0.06
CA ALA A 84 5.21 -5.73 0.05
C ALA A 84 4.88 -6.96 -0.78
N LEU A 85 5.36 -7.02 -2.02
CA LEU A 85 5.19 -8.17 -2.91
C LEU A 85 5.92 -9.41 -2.38
N ALA A 86 7.08 -9.23 -1.72
CA ALA A 86 7.81 -10.31 -1.07
C ALA A 86 7.25 -10.72 0.31
N GLY A 87 6.18 -10.08 0.81
CA GLY A 87 5.62 -10.33 2.13
C GLY A 87 6.49 -9.89 3.31
N ARG A 88 7.57 -9.13 3.07
CA ARG A 88 8.53 -8.62 4.07
C ARG A 88 8.02 -7.35 4.76
N LEU A 89 6.83 -7.46 5.34
CA LEU A 89 6.12 -6.34 5.96
C LEU A 89 6.80 -5.80 7.23
N ASP A 90 7.73 -6.56 7.79
CA ASP A 90 8.58 -6.25 8.94
C ASP A 90 9.84 -5.43 8.60
N GLU A 91 10.18 -5.33 7.31
CA GLU A 91 11.31 -4.55 6.79
C GLU A 91 10.89 -3.17 6.24
N MET A 92 9.64 -2.76 6.46
CA MET A 92 9.13 -1.51 5.91
C MET A 92 9.86 -0.30 6.51
N PRO A 93 10.07 0.79 5.73
CA PRO A 93 10.78 1.99 6.18
C PRO A 93 9.92 2.87 7.10
N ILE A 94 9.27 2.25 8.10
CA ILE A 94 8.48 2.89 9.13
C ILE A 94 9.26 2.80 10.44
N PRO A 95 9.46 3.91 11.17
CA PRO A 95 10.10 3.88 12.48
C PRO A 95 9.40 2.88 13.41
N ARG A 96 10.16 2.06 14.15
CA ARG A 96 9.62 1.03 15.06
C ARG A 96 8.56 1.56 16.05
N ARG A 97 8.69 2.83 16.47
CA ARG A 97 7.77 3.50 17.40
C ARG A 97 6.63 4.27 16.70
N GLY A 98 6.68 4.41 15.38
CA GLY A 98 5.65 5.05 14.56
C GLY A 98 4.36 4.23 14.49
N ALA A 99 3.29 4.86 14.01
CA ALA A 99 2.00 4.19 13.79
C ALA A 99 2.14 3.09 12.73
N CYS A 100 1.45 1.96 12.92
CA CYS A 100 1.45 0.90 11.92
C CYS A 100 0.55 1.23 10.73
N PHE A 101 1.00 0.93 9.52
CA PHE A 101 0.26 1.18 8.27
C PHE A 101 -1.08 0.44 8.16
N CYS A 102 -1.23 -0.70 8.86
CA CYS A 102 -2.43 -1.54 8.82
C CYS A 102 -3.65 -0.93 9.52
N GLY A 103 -3.52 0.25 10.16
CA GLY A 103 -4.66 0.94 10.78
C GLY A 103 -5.13 0.36 12.11
N SER A 104 -4.37 -0.54 12.73
CA SER A 104 -4.71 -1.16 14.03
C SER A 104 -4.66 -0.20 15.23
N GLY A 105 -4.20 1.04 15.04
CA GLY A 105 -3.91 1.99 16.12
C GLY A 105 -2.66 1.66 16.96
N LYS A 106 -1.99 0.53 16.69
CA LYS A 106 -0.78 0.10 17.41
C LYS A 106 0.49 0.62 16.75
N LYS A 107 1.61 0.57 17.49
CA LYS A 107 2.95 0.87 16.99
C LYS A 107 3.39 -0.19 15.98
N TYR A 108 4.18 0.22 14.98
CA TYR A 108 4.70 -0.67 13.94
C TYR A 108 5.40 -1.91 14.54
N LYS A 109 6.29 -1.72 15.52
CA LYS A 109 6.97 -2.83 16.22
C LYS A 109 6.06 -3.88 16.86
N SER A 110 4.83 -3.49 17.22
CA SER A 110 3.87 -4.35 17.90
C SER A 110 2.98 -5.12 16.92
N CYS A 111 2.91 -4.66 15.67
CA CYS A 111 2.15 -5.28 14.60
C CYS A 111 3.09 -5.99 13.63
N HIS A 112 3.69 -5.25 12.70
CA HIS A 112 4.41 -5.81 11.57
C HIS A 112 5.93 -5.69 11.72
N GLY A 113 6.47 -4.72 12.46
CA GLY A 113 7.92 -4.55 12.67
C GLY A 113 8.50 -5.45 13.76
N ARG A 114 8.16 -6.74 13.78
CA ARG A 114 8.64 -7.71 14.79
C ARG A 114 10.00 -8.32 14.47
N GLY A 115 10.49 -8.13 13.24
CA GLY A 115 11.88 -8.38 12.87
C GLY A 115 12.87 -7.55 13.68
#